data_AF-A0A1M6RC18-F1
#
_entry.id   AF-A0A1M6RC18-F1
#
_cell.length_a   1.000
_cell.length_b   1.000
_cell.length_c   1.000
_cell.angle_alpha   90.00
_cell.angle_beta   90.00
_cell.angle_gamma   90.00
#
_symmetry.space_group_name_H-M   'P 1'
#
loop_
_entity.id
_entity.type
_entity.pdbx_description
1 polymer ?
#
loop_
_entity_poly.entity_id
_entity_poly.type
_entity_poly.pdbx_seq_one_letter_code
_entity_poly.pdbx_strand_id
1 'polypeptide(L)'
;MPVVDAAWQEWLVSNVARGCSMDSMIDAMVQAGFADEAARAAVHAAFGRKAANAANVAAGASEAVLTKAAPHAYQYDQSPVARGNVIRAHDRDVRVLMRCERPELIVFADVLSPDECGEMIERSRHRLKRSTIVDPATGREDVIRNRTSEGIWYQRGEDAFIERIERRISNLMNWPVENGEGLQILRYGATGEYRPHFDYFPPDQPGSAVHTAQGGQRVATLVIYLNDVPEGGETIFPEARLSVAAKQGGAVYFRYMNGSRQLDPLTLHGGAPVLSGEKWIMTKWMRERAYG
;
A
#
# COMPACT_ATOMS: atom_id res chain seq x y z
N MET A 1 32.12 18.69 17.45
CA MET A 1 31.20 17.83 16.67
C MET A 1 30.88 16.62 17.52
N PRO A 2 29.61 16.15 17.56
CA PRO A 2 29.26 14.96 18.30
C PRO A 2 29.99 13.72 17.75
N VAL A 3 30.38 12.82 18.65
CA VAL A 3 31.13 11.59 18.35
C VAL A 3 30.23 10.41 18.72
N VAL A 4 30.28 9.33 17.93
CA VAL A 4 29.47 8.12 18.18
C VAL A 4 30.04 7.38 19.40
N ASP A 5 29.60 7.78 20.58
CA ASP A 5 29.97 7.18 21.86
C ASP A 5 29.19 5.89 22.17
N ALA A 6 29.40 5.32 23.36
CA ALA A 6 28.76 4.07 23.75
C ALA A 6 27.22 4.13 23.74
N ALA A 7 26.63 5.29 24.11
CA ALA A 7 25.18 5.47 24.10
C ALA A 7 24.63 5.48 22.67
N TRP A 8 25.34 6.12 21.74
CA TRP A 8 24.96 6.07 20.32
C TRP A 8 25.19 4.71 19.68
N GLN A 9 26.22 3.96 20.07
CA GLN A 9 26.39 2.57 19.61
C GLN A 9 25.24 1.67 20.08
N GLU A 10 24.83 1.78 21.34
CA GLU A 10 23.69 1.04 21.88
C GLU A 10 22.37 1.45 21.20
N TRP A 11 22.19 2.75 20.98
CA TRP A 11 21.05 3.28 20.23
C TRP A 11 21.00 2.73 18.80
N LEU A 12 22.13 2.71 18.08
CA LEU A 12 22.22 2.13 16.75
C LEU A 12 21.82 0.65 16.77
N VAL A 13 22.44 -0.16 17.64
CA VAL A 13 22.16 -1.59 17.77
C VAL A 13 20.68 -1.85 18.07
N SER A 14 20.10 -1.10 19.02
CA SER A 14 18.70 -1.22 19.41
C SER A 14 17.75 -0.86 18.27
N ASN A 15 18.02 0.21 17.52
CA ASN A 15 17.16 0.62 16.40
C ASN A 15 17.27 -0.35 15.21
N VAL A 16 18.46 -0.89 14.92
CA VAL A 16 18.60 -1.95 13.91
C VAL A 16 17.87 -3.23 14.35
N ALA A 17 17.91 -3.58 15.63
CA ALA A 17 17.18 -4.73 16.18
C ALA A 17 15.65 -4.53 16.08
N ARG A 18 15.18 -3.29 16.31
CA ARG A 18 13.77 -2.88 16.16
C ARG A 18 13.31 -2.72 14.71
N GLY A 19 14.19 -2.94 13.73
CA GLY A 19 13.84 -2.87 12.30
C GLY A 19 13.66 -1.46 11.75
N CYS A 20 14.21 -0.44 12.42
CA CYS A 20 14.21 0.92 11.90
C CYS A 20 14.96 0.97 10.55
N SER A 21 14.53 1.83 9.62
CA SER A 21 15.19 2.00 8.32
C SER A 21 16.50 2.78 8.45
N MET A 22 17.47 2.54 7.54
CA MET A 22 18.75 3.27 7.54
C MET A 22 18.52 4.79 7.47
N ASP A 23 17.65 5.25 6.56
CA ASP A 23 17.37 6.66 6.37
C ASP A 23 16.79 7.31 7.64
N SER A 24 15.86 6.64 8.33
CA SER A 24 15.31 7.15 9.60
C SER A 24 16.36 7.26 10.72
N MET A 25 17.38 6.40 10.69
CA MET A 25 18.45 6.43 11.67
C MET A 25 19.50 7.49 11.31
N ILE A 26 19.78 7.68 10.02
CA ILE A 26 20.64 8.74 9.51
C ILE A 26 20.04 10.11 9.84
N ASP A 27 18.75 10.31 9.55
CA ASP A 27 18.03 11.56 9.86
C ASP A 27 18.07 11.89 11.36
N ALA A 28 17.89 10.89 12.22
CA ALA A 28 17.93 11.09 13.68
C ALA A 28 19.34 11.48 14.17
N MET A 29 20.39 10.92 13.57
CA MET A 29 21.76 11.31 13.88
C MET A 29 22.10 12.70 13.34
N VAL A 30 21.65 13.05 12.13
CA VAL A 30 21.84 14.39 11.57
C VAL A 30 21.11 15.45 12.43
N GLN A 31 19.89 15.15 12.89
CA GLN A 31 19.14 16.00 13.83
C GLN A 31 19.83 16.12 15.19
N ALA A 32 20.56 15.10 15.63
CA ALA A 32 21.40 15.16 16.83
C ALA A 32 22.74 15.89 16.63
N GLY A 33 22.97 16.47 15.44
CA GLY A 33 24.11 17.32 15.14
C GLY A 33 25.31 16.59 14.52
N PHE A 34 25.15 15.33 14.09
CA PHE A 34 26.19 14.62 13.33
C PHE A 34 26.23 15.11 11.88
N ALA A 35 27.43 15.13 11.27
CA ALA A 35 27.54 15.36 9.83
C ALA A 35 26.93 14.18 9.06
N ASP A 36 26.28 14.47 7.93
CA ASP A 36 25.56 13.48 7.10
C ASP A 36 26.43 12.27 6.74
N GLU A 37 27.67 12.51 6.31
CA GLU A 37 28.62 11.44 5.96
C GLU A 37 28.97 10.56 7.17
N ALA A 38 29.14 11.15 8.36
CA ALA A 38 29.44 10.41 9.58
C ALA A 38 28.23 9.61 10.09
N ALA A 39 27.01 10.16 9.95
CA ALA A 39 25.76 9.48 10.27
C ALA A 39 25.54 8.27 9.35
N ARG A 40 25.71 8.44 8.03
CA ARG A 40 25.63 7.35 7.04
C ARG A 40 26.63 6.24 7.34
N ALA A 41 27.90 6.59 7.58
CA ALA A 41 28.94 5.61 7.88
C ALA A 41 28.62 4.79 9.15
N ALA A 42 28.14 5.44 10.21
CA ALA A 42 27.80 4.78 11.47
C ALA A 42 26.59 3.85 11.34
N VAL A 43 25.55 4.28 10.63
CA VAL A 43 24.36 3.47 10.37
C VAL A 43 24.68 2.27 9.49
N HIS A 44 25.40 2.45 8.38
CA HIS A 44 25.82 1.34 7.52
C HIS A 44 26.65 0.29 8.29
N ALA A 45 27.57 0.73 9.16
CA ALA A 45 28.35 -0.18 10.00
C ALA A 45 27.50 -0.95 11.02
N ALA A 46 26.42 -0.37 11.54
CA ALA A 46 25.50 -1.05 12.46
C ALA A 46 24.69 -2.16 11.77
N PHE A 47 24.22 -1.92 10.55
CA PHE A 47 23.53 -2.93 9.75
C PHE A 47 24.47 -4.02 9.23
N GLY A 48 25.69 -3.66 8.83
CA GLY A 48 26.73 -4.62 8.45
C GLY A 48 27.08 -5.59 9.58
N ARG A 49 27.11 -5.11 10.84
CA ARG A 49 27.31 -5.96 12.02
C ARG A 49 26.14 -6.92 12.30
N LYS A 50 24.89 -6.52 12.03
CA LYS A 50 23.73 -7.43 12.09
C LYS A 50 23.82 -8.54 11.04
N ALA A 51 24.26 -8.20 9.83
CA ALA A 51 24.48 -9.18 8.76
C ALA A 51 25.63 -10.15 9.08
N ALA A 52 26.75 -9.64 9.62
CA ALA A 52 27.89 -10.47 10.03
C ALA A 52 27.57 -11.37 11.25
N ASN A 53 26.81 -10.86 12.23
CA ASN A 53 26.34 -11.67 13.36
C ASN A 53 25.33 -12.73 12.91
N ALA A 54 24.45 -12.43 11.95
CA ALA A 54 23.56 -13.43 11.36
C ALA A 54 24.34 -14.52 10.59
N ALA A 55 25.44 -14.15 9.91
CA ALA A 55 26.30 -15.08 9.20
C ALA A 55 27.15 -15.97 10.15
N ASN A 56 27.65 -15.43 11.26
CA ASN A 56 28.41 -16.19 12.27
C ASN A 56 27.53 -17.12 13.11
N VAL A 57 26.27 -16.77 13.36
CA VAL A 57 25.29 -17.67 14.00
C VAL A 57 24.90 -18.84 13.07
N ALA A 58 24.92 -18.62 11.76
CA ALA A 58 24.64 -19.67 10.76
C ALA A 58 25.77 -20.71 10.61
N ALA A 59 27.01 -20.39 11.00
CA ALA A 59 28.17 -21.28 10.86
C ALA A 59 28.37 -22.25 12.05
N GLY A 60 27.71 -22.02 13.19
CA GLY A 60 27.93 -22.79 14.43
C GLY A 60 26.84 -23.82 14.79
N ALA A 61 25.76 -23.92 14.02
CA ALA A 61 24.62 -24.78 14.34
C ALA A 61 24.39 -25.83 13.25
N SER A 62 25.25 -26.85 13.24
CA SER A 62 24.99 -28.13 12.59
C SER A 62 24.62 -29.16 13.67
N GLU A 63 23.64 -30.02 13.35
CA GLU A 63 23.19 -31.18 14.13
C GLU A 63 22.30 -30.94 15.37
N ALA A 64 21.10 -30.39 15.16
CA ALA A 64 19.90 -30.90 15.84
C ALA A 64 18.64 -30.39 15.13
N VAL A 65 17.85 -31.34 14.64
CA VAL A 65 16.64 -31.15 13.84
C VAL A 65 15.58 -30.36 14.60
N LEU A 66 15.37 -29.11 14.19
CA LEU A 66 14.05 -28.48 14.14
C LEU A 66 13.98 -27.73 12.81
N THR A 67 13.38 -28.38 11.82
CA THR A 67 13.00 -27.77 10.54
C THR A 67 12.01 -26.63 10.80
N LYS A 68 12.53 -25.43 11.07
CA LYS A 68 11.76 -24.20 10.89
C LYS A 68 11.80 -23.92 9.39
N ALA A 69 10.73 -24.32 8.71
CA ALA A 69 10.56 -24.11 7.28
C ALA A 69 10.98 -22.68 6.89
N ALA A 70 11.79 -22.55 5.84
CA ALA A 70 11.98 -21.27 5.18
C ALA A 70 10.59 -20.63 4.96
N PRO A 71 10.40 -19.32 5.18
CA PRO A 71 9.12 -18.69 4.90
C PRO A 71 8.74 -19.06 3.46
N HIS A 72 7.64 -19.80 3.31
CA HIS A 72 7.23 -20.29 2.00
C HIS A 72 7.04 -19.08 1.09
N ALA A 73 7.78 -19.03 -0.02
CA ALA A 73 7.58 -18.02 -1.05
C ALA A 73 6.09 -17.98 -1.42
N TYR A 74 5.55 -16.77 -1.60
CA TYR A 74 4.14 -16.58 -1.96
C TYR A 74 3.79 -17.40 -3.20
N GLN A 75 2.73 -18.20 -3.10
CA GLN A 75 2.26 -19.04 -4.20
C GLN A 75 1.17 -18.30 -4.98
N TYR A 76 1.45 -17.96 -6.23
CA TYR A 76 0.46 -17.35 -7.11
C TYR A 76 -0.59 -18.39 -7.52
N ASP A 77 -1.86 -18.03 -7.39
CA ASP A 77 -3.01 -18.81 -7.82
C ASP A 77 -3.74 -18.12 -8.99
N GLN A 78 -4.89 -18.66 -9.39
CA GLN A 78 -5.68 -18.08 -10.47
C GLN A 78 -6.29 -16.76 -10.02
N SER A 79 -6.02 -15.68 -10.76
CA SER A 79 -6.67 -14.38 -10.58
C SER A 79 -8.20 -14.51 -10.68
N PRO A 80 -8.98 -13.87 -9.78
CA PRO A 80 -10.43 -13.83 -9.90
C PRO A 80 -10.89 -12.99 -11.10
N VAL A 81 -10.08 -12.01 -11.53
CA VAL A 81 -10.40 -11.12 -12.64
C VAL A 81 -10.47 -11.90 -13.96
N ALA A 82 -11.52 -11.65 -14.75
CA ALA A 82 -11.70 -12.29 -16.05
C ALA A 82 -10.50 -12.08 -16.99
N ARG A 83 -10.17 -13.11 -17.77
CA ARG A 83 -9.16 -13.03 -18.84
C ARG A 83 -9.73 -12.30 -20.06
N GLY A 84 -8.85 -11.76 -20.92
CA GLY A 84 -9.20 -11.03 -22.14
C GLY A 84 -8.76 -9.57 -22.13
N ASN A 85 -8.78 -8.92 -23.30
CA ASN A 85 -8.38 -7.52 -23.46
C ASN A 85 -9.53 -6.54 -23.16
N VAL A 86 -10.76 -7.04 -23.10
CA VAL A 86 -11.96 -6.30 -22.71
C VAL A 86 -12.75 -7.15 -21.74
N ILE A 87 -13.13 -6.58 -20.60
CA ILE A 87 -13.96 -7.22 -19.58
C ILE A 87 -15.29 -6.48 -19.55
N ARG A 88 -16.39 -7.20 -19.79
CA ARG A 88 -17.72 -6.68 -19.49
C ARG A 88 -17.86 -6.66 -17.98
N ALA A 89 -17.82 -5.47 -17.37
CA ALA A 89 -18.07 -5.32 -15.95
C ALA A 89 -19.59 -5.39 -15.71
N HIS A 90 -20.23 -4.31 -15.26
CA HIS A 90 -21.67 -4.26 -15.07
C HIS A 90 -22.37 -3.59 -16.27
N ASP A 91 -22.14 -2.30 -16.39
CA ASP A 91 -22.80 -1.38 -17.31
C ASP A 91 -21.84 -0.92 -18.43
N ARG A 92 -20.54 -1.18 -18.31
CA ARG A 92 -19.51 -0.79 -19.27
C ARG A 92 -18.50 -1.91 -19.56
N ASP A 93 -17.92 -1.85 -20.75
CA ASP A 93 -16.76 -2.62 -21.18
C ASP A 93 -15.48 -1.90 -20.73
N VAL A 94 -14.65 -2.60 -19.96
CA VAL A 94 -13.39 -2.08 -19.41
C VAL A 94 -12.23 -2.68 -20.19
N ARG A 95 -11.30 -1.85 -20.64
CA ARG A 95 -10.14 -2.30 -21.41
C ARG A 95 -8.98 -2.66 -20.49
N VAL A 96 -8.34 -3.80 -20.74
CA VAL A 96 -7.12 -4.20 -20.03
C VAL A 96 -5.90 -3.76 -20.81
N LEU A 97 -5.07 -2.91 -20.19
CA LEU A 97 -3.87 -2.35 -20.79
C LEU A 97 -2.63 -3.21 -20.52
N MET A 98 -2.54 -3.79 -19.32
CA MET A 98 -1.39 -4.57 -18.90
C MET A 98 -1.81 -5.60 -17.85
N ARG A 99 -1.13 -6.76 -17.85
CA ARG A 99 -1.13 -7.72 -16.74
C ARG A 99 0.32 -8.01 -16.33
N CYS A 100 0.61 -7.86 -15.05
CA CYS A 100 1.75 -8.48 -14.41
C CYS A 100 1.25 -9.73 -13.69
N GLU A 101 1.90 -10.87 -13.91
CA GLU A 101 1.53 -12.11 -13.22
C GLU A 101 2.20 -12.21 -11.84
N ARG A 102 3.30 -11.46 -11.60
CA ARG A 102 4.07 -11.47 -10.34
C ARG A 102 4.69 -10.10 -10.03
N PRO A 103 4.12 -9.31 -9.10
CA PRO A 103 2.87 -9.55 -8.38
C PRO A 103 1.65 -9.61 -9.30
N GLU A 104 0.52 -10.15 -8.82
CA GLU A 104 -0.74 -10.09 -9.57
C GLU A 104 -1.23 -8.64 -9.61
N LEU A 105 -1.01 -7.98 -10.76
CA LEU A 105 -1.35 -6.58 -10.99
C LEU A 105 -1.95 -6.41 -12.39
N ILE A 106 -3.02 -5.63 -12.50
CA ILE A 106 -3.71 -5.36 -13.76
C ILE A 106 -3.93 -3.86 -13.91
N VAL A 107 -3.58 -3.32 -15.08
CA VAL A 107 -3.86 -1.92 -15.43
C VAL A 107 -5.05 -1.87 -16.37
N PHE A 108 -6.05 -1.07 -16.02
CA PHE A 108 -7.28 -0.89 -16.78
C PHE A 108 -7.39 0.53 -17.34
N ALA A 109 -8.06 0.65 -18.49
CA ALA A 109 -8.62 1.89 -19.01
C ALA A 109 -10.14 1.84 -18.98
N ASP A 110 -10.77 3.01 -18.97
CA ASP A 110 -12.21 3.19 -19.09
C ASP A 110 -13.02 2.52 -17.97
N VAL A 111 -12.48 2.42 -16.74
CA VAL A 111 -13.24 1.98 -15.57
C VAL A 111 -14.32 2.99 -15.21
N LEU A 112 -13.99 4.28 -15.28
CA LEU A 112 -14.94 5.40 -15.19
C LEU A 112 -14.88 6.25 -16.46
N SER A 113 -15.99 6.91 -16.81
CA SER A 113 -15.94 7.98 -17.82
C SER A 113 -15.36 9.27 -17.23
N PRO A 114 -14.89 10.20 -18.08
CA PRO A 114 -14.53 11.54 -17.66
C PRO A 114 -15.62 12.24 -16.84
N ASP A 115 -16.89 12.07 -17.22
CA ASP A 115 -18.04 12.65 -16.49
C ASP A 115 -18.20 12.05 -15.09
N GLU A 116 -18.07 10.72 -14.94
CA GLU A 116 -18.14 10.05 -13.64
C GLU A 116 -16.95 10.45 -12.75
N CYS A 117 -15.77 10.61 -13.34
CA CYS A 117 -14.60 11.15 -12.65
C CYS A 117 -14.84 12.58 -12.15
N GLY A 118 -15.36 13.46 -13.00
CA GLY A 118 -15.68 14.84 -12.65
C GLY A 118 -16.75 14.93 -11.56
N GLU A 119 -17.81 14.12 -11.66
CA GLU A 119 -18.88 14.05 -10.66
C GLU A 119 -18.36 13.56 -9.30
N MET A 120 -17.51 12.52 -9.27
CA MET A 120 -16.88 12.05 -8.03
C MET A 120 -16.01 13.12 -7.36
N ILE A 121 -15.20 13.85 -8.14
CA ILE A 121 -14.37 14.94 -7.62
C ILE A 121 -15.25 16.03 -7.02
N GLU A 122 -16.29 16.47 -7.75
CA GLU A 122 -17.13 17.58 -7.32
C GLU A 122 -17.93 17.25 -6.05
N ARG A 123 -18.51 16.04 -5.99
CA ARG A 123 -19.18 15.54 -4.78
C ARG A 123 -18.25 15.48 -3.56
N SER A 124 -16.96 15.29 -3.78
CA SER A 124 -15.97 15.11 -2.71
C SER A 124 -15.35 16.43 -2.23
N ARG A 125 -15.21 17.43 -3.11
CA ARG A 125 -14.42 18.65 -2.90
C ARG A 125 -14.71 19.37 -1.59
N HIS A 126 -15.99 19.48 -1.21
CA HIS A 126 -16.42 20.23 -0.03
C HIS A 126 -16.45 19.40 1.27
N ARG A 127 -16.22 18.10 1.17
CA ARG A 127 -16.31 17.17 2.31
C ARG A 127 -14.94 16.60 2.72
N LEU A 128 -13.87 16.95 2.00
CA LEU A 128 -12.51 16.50 2.26
C LEU A 128 -12.04 16.89 3.67
N LYS A 129 -11.40 15.94 4.35
CA LYS A 129 -10.72 16.14 5.64
C LYS A 129 -9.30 15.58 5.55
N ARG A 130 -8.39 16.07 6.39
CA ARG A 130 -7.03 15.51 6.45
C ARG A 130 -7.09 14.01 6.76
N SER A 131 -6.35 13.20 6.00
CA SER A 131 -6.39 11.75 6.15
C SER A 131 -5.68 11.28 7.42
N THR A 132 -6.24 10.24 8.05
CA THR A 132 -5.64 9.49 9.16
C THR A 132 -4.92 8.24 8.65
N ILE A 133 -4.04 7.65 9.48
CA ILE A 133 -3.50 6.29 9.31
C ILE A 133 -3.85 5.47 10.55
N VAL A 134 -3.80 4.14 10.45
CA VAL A 134 -4.05 3.25 11.58
C VAL A 134 -2.77 3.03 12.37
N ASP A 135 -2.83 3.17 13.69
CA ASP A 135 -1.77 2.80 14.64
C ASP A 135 -1.62 1.26 14.69
N PRO A 136 -0.45 0.71 14.31
CA PRO A 136 -0.16 -0.72 14.33
C PRO A 136 -0.34 -1.41 15.70
N ALA A 137 -0.12 -0.67 16.79
CA ALA A 137 -0.15 -1.20 18.14
C ALA A 137 -1.58 -1.21 18.71
N THR A 138 -2.34 -0.14 18.43
CA THR A 138 -3.66 0.08 19.07
C THR A 138 -4.85 -0.12 18.13
N GLY A 139 -4.64 -0.11 16.82
CA GLY A 139 -5.71 -0.14 15.81
C GLY A 139 -6.51 1.16 15.71
N ARG A 140 -6.06 2.24 16.37
CA ARG A 140 -6.74 3.55 16.34
C ARG A 140 -6.30 4.37 15.13
N GLU A 141 -7.21 5.20 14.63
CA GLU A 141 -6.86 6.19 13.62
C GLU A 141 -6.09 7.37 14.22
N ASP A 142 -4.96 7.71 13.61
CA ASP A 142 -4.06 8.78 14.02
C ASP A 142 -3.65 9.66 12.83
N VAL A 143 -3.57 10.97 13.04
CA VAL A 143 -3.16 11.92 11.98
C VAL A 143 -1.64 11.97 11.92
N ILE A 144 -1.02 11.30 10.95
CA ILE A 144 0.45 11.19 10.86
C ILE A 144 1.01 11.94 9.64
N ARG A 145 2.21 12.51 9.79
CA ARG A 145 2.92 13.31 8.76
C ARG A 145 3.22 12.54 7.47
N ASN A 146 3.26 11.20 7.52
CA ASN A 146 3.62 10.30 6.42
C ASN A 146 2.54 10.17 5.34
N ARG A 147 1.37 10.79 5.55
CA ARG A 147 0.28 10.90 4.59
C ARG A 147 -0.17 12.35 4.50
N THR A 148 0.06 12.98 3.35
CA THR A 148 -0.25 14.40 3.12
C THR A 148 -1.54 14.60 2.32
N SER A 149 -2.35 13.54 2.15
CA SER A 149 -3.64 13.60 1.45
C SER A 149 -4.78 14.14 2.30
N GLU A 150 -5.73 14.76 1.61
CA GLU A 150 -7.09 14.98 2.10
C GLU A 150 -7.98 13.84 1.58
N GLY A 151 -8.99 13.44 2.34
CA GLY A 151 -9.85 12.34 1.94
C GLY A 151 -11.27 12.39 2.50
N ILE A 152 -12.10 11.56 1.90
CA ILE A 152 -13.46 11.27 2.34
C ILE A 152 -13.81 9.80 2.06
N TRP A 153 -14.74 9.28 2.85
CA TRP A 153 -15.40 8.00 2.65
C TRP A 153 -16.85 8.18 2.19
N TYR A 154 -17.25 7.38 1.21
CA TYR A 154 -18.64 7.12 0.86
C TYR A 154 -19.02 5.74 1.38
N GLN A 155 -20.20 5.64 1.98
CA GLN A 155 -20.73 4.35 2.42
C GLN A 155 -21.11 3.47 1.22
N ARG A 156 -21.07 2.15 1.41
CA ARG A 156 -21.52 1.22 0.37
C ARG A 156 -22.99 1.51 0.04
N GLY A 157 -23.29 1.72 -1.23
CA GLY A 157 -24.63 2.07 -1.69
C GLY A 157 -25.18 3.39 -1.13
N GLU A 158 -24.31 4.36 -0.78
CA GLU A 158 -24.72 5.67 -0.23
C GLU A 158 -25.80 6.35 -1.10
N ASP A 159 -25.70 6.22 -2.42
CA ASP A 159 -26.75 6.57 -3.37
C ASP A 159 -26.65 5.75 -4.66
N ALA A 160 -27.56 5.97 -5.60
CA ALA A 160 -27.62 5.24 -6.87
C ALA A 160 -26.38 5.42 -7.76
N PHE A 161 -25.65 6.53 -7.63
CA PHE A 161 -24.41 6.78 -8.37
C PHE A 161 -23.27 5.93 -7.81
N ILE A 162 -23.08 5.97 -6.49
CA ILE A 162 -22.10 5.15 -5.77
C ILE A 162 -22.40 3.66 -5.97
N GLU A 163 -23.65 3.25 -5.81
CA GLU A 163 -24.07 1.85 -5.95
C GLU A 163 -23.78 1.29 -7.36
N ARG A 164 -24.00 2.09 -8.41
CA ARG A 164 -23.67 1.72 -9.80
C ARG A 164 -22.17 1.50 -9.98
N ILE A 165 -21.35 2.43 -9.48
CA ILE A 165 -19.87 2.32 -9.53
C ILE A 165 -19.40 1.09 -8.75
N GLU A 166 -19.94 0.83 -7.56
CA GLU A 166 -19.55 -0.33 -6.76
C GLU A 166 -19.94 -1.66 -7.41
N ARG A 167 -21.12 -1.75 -8.04
CA ARG A 167 -21.50 -2.93 -8.84
C ARG A 167 -20.55 -3.13 -10.02
N ARG A 168 -20.11 -2.07 -10.69
CA ARG A 168 -19.10 -2.16 -11.77
C ARG A 168 -17.78 -2.68 -11.23
N ILE A 169 -17.29 -2.13 -10.12
CA ILE A 169 -16.04 -2.56 -9.48
C ILE A 169 -16.11 -4.01 -9.02
N SER A 170 -17.21 -4.41 -8.37
CA SER A 170 -17.46 -5.79 -7.93
C SER A 170 -17.42 -6.80 -9.10
N ASN A 171 -18.09 -6.49 -10.21
CA ASN A 171 -18.05 -7.34 -11.41
C ASN A 171 -16.66 -7.36 -12.06
N LEU A 172 -15.94 -6.22 -12.09
CA LEU A 172 -14.60 -6.14 -12.65
C LEU A 172 -13.58 -6.94 -11.84
N MET A 173 -13.60 -6.81 -10.51
CA MET A 173 -12.72 -7.54 -9.59
C MET A 173 -13.17 -9.00 -9.38
N ASN A 174 -14.35 -9.36 -9.90
CA ASN A 174 -15.04 -10.64 -9.70
C ASN A 174 -15.11 -11.03 -8.21
N TRP A 175 -15.60 -10.11 -7.40
CA TRP A 175 -15.69 -10.26 -5.95
C TRP A 175 -16.98 -9.63 -5.42
N PRO A 176 -17.73 -10.26 -4.48
CA PRO A 176 -19.05 -9.78 -4.07
C PRO A 176 -19.04 -8.35 -3.53
N VAL A 177 -20.08 -7.58 -3.81
CA VAL A 177 -20.15 -6.17 -3.40
C VAL A 177 -20.19 -6.00 -1.89
N GLU A 178 -20.76 -6.99 -1.18
CA GLU A 178 -20.86 -7.07 0.28
C GLU A 178 -19.48 -7.20 0.94
N ASN A 179 -18.49 -7.71 0.22
CA ASN A 179 -17.11 -7.82 0.68
C ASN A 179 -16.35 -6.49 0.52
N GLY A 180 -16.92 -5.50 -0.17
CA GLY A 180 -16.27 -4.22 -0.38
C GLY A 180 -16.43 -3.27 0.81
N GLU A 181 -15.33 -2.64 1.23
CA GLU A 181 -15.38 -1.45 2.09
C GLU A 181 -16.01 -0.27 1.35
N GLY A 182 -16.36 0.81 2.07
CA GLY A 182 -16.77 2.06 1.41
C GLY A 182 -15.71 2.61 0.45
N LEU A 183 -16.13 3.46 -0.49
CA LEU A 183 -15.19 4.10 -1.41
C LEU A 183 -14.42 5.20 -0.68
N GLN A 184 -13.09 5.14 -0.74
CA GLN A 184 -12.24 6.21 -0.22
C GLN A 184 -11.77 7.10 -1.36
N ILE A 185 -12.03 8.40 -1.27
CA ILE A 185 -11.58 9.39 -2.24
C ILE A 185 -10.45 10.16 -1.58
N LEU A 186 -9.36 10.34 -2.32
CA LEU A 186 -8.18 11.05 -1.84
C LEU A 186 -7.74 12.10 -2.85
N ARG A 187 -7.29 13.23 -2.30
CA ARG A 187 -6.67 14.32 -3.02
C ARG A 187 -5.26 14.54 -2.50
N TYR A 188 -4.31 14.61 -3.42
CA TYR A 188 -2.93 15.00 -3.19
C TYR A 188 -2.68 16.31 -3.92
N GLY A 189 -2.34 17.36 -3.16
CA GLY A 189 -1.83 18.61 -3.74
C GLY A 189 -0.38 18.48 -4.22
N ALA A 190 0.23 19.59 -4.64
CA ALA A 190 1.64 19.62 -5.00
C ALA A 190 2.51 19.06 -3.86
N THR A 191 3.47 18.19 -4.18
CA THR A 191 4.33 17.43 -3.23
C THR A 191 3.61 16.39 -2.37
N GLY A 192 2.30 16.21 -2.55
CA GLY A 192 1.55 15.18 -1.85
C GLY A 192 2.06 13.79 -2.22
N GLU A 193 2.32 12.94 -1.22
CA GLU A 193 2.81 11.58 -1.39
C GLU A 193 2.10 10.60 -0.46
N TYR A 194 2.27 9.31 -0.73
CA TYR A 194 2.00 8.26 0.24
C TYR A 194 3.18 7.29 0.24
N ARG A 195 3.90 7.25 1.36
CA ARG A 195 5.01 6.30 1.55
C ARG A 195 4.57 4.85 1.31
N PRO A 196 5.49 3.99 0.84
CA PRO A 196 5.20 2.58 0.61
C PRO A 196 4.60 1.89 1.83
N HIS A 197 3.52 1.15 1.63
CA HIS A 197 2.78 0.41 2.65
C HIS A 197 2.07 -0.81 2.03
N PHE A 198 1.53 -1.65 2.90
CA PHE A 198 0.62 -2.71 2.52
C PHE A 198 -0.82 -2.30 2.82
N ASP A 199 -1.73 -2.72 1.96
CA ASP A 199 -3.16 -2.55 2.20
C ASP A 199 -3.75 -3.61 3.12
N TYR A 200 -3.14 -4.81 3.14
CA TYR A 200 -3.50 -5.86 4.10
C TYR A 200 -3.07 -5.48 5.51
N PHE A 201 -3.73 -6.06 6.50
CA PHE A 201 -3.37 -5.92 7.92
C PHE A 201 -2.27 -6.94 8.27
N PRO A 202 -1.04 -6.52 8.63
CA PRO A 202 0.06 -7.45 8.90
C PRO A 202 -0.26 -8.37 10.09
N PRO A 203 -0.23 -9.71 9.94
CA PRO A 203 -0.67 -10.64 11.00
C PRO A 203 0.15 -10.58 12.30
N ASP A 204 1.36 -10.06 12.23
CA ASP A 204 2.29 -9.87 13.34
C ASP A 204 2.02 -8.60 14.17
N GLN A 205 1.13 -7.72 13.70
CA GLN A 205 0.75 -6.50 14.41
C GLN A 205 -0.48 -6.74 15.30
N PRO A 206 -0.42 -6.43 16.62
CA PRO A 206 -1.54 -6.61 17.53
C PRO A 206 -2.83 -5.91 17.08
N GLY A 207 -2.73 -4.71 16.49
CA GLY A 207 -3.87 -3.95 15.98
C GLY A 207 -4.61 -4.64 14.83
N SER A 208 -3.96 -5.53 14.08
CA SER A 208 -4.57 -6.21 12.92
C SER A 208 -5.77 -7.08 13.30
N ALA A 209 -5.80 -7.63 14.52
CA ALA A 209 -6.94 -8.42 15.00
C ALA A 209 -8.24 -7.59 15.06
N VAL A 210 -8.13 -6.30 15.42
CA VAL A 210 -9.28 -5.38 15.47
C VAL A 210 -9.85 -5.15 14.07
N HIS A 211 -9.00 -4.89 13.08
CA HIS A 211 -9.44 -4.61 11.72
C HIS A 211 -9.94 -5.83 10.96
N THR A 212 -9.42 -7.02 11.30
CA THR A 212 -9.81 -8.28 10.65
C THR A 212 -11.03 -8.94 11.29
N ALA A 213 -11.49 -8.45 12.45
CA ALA A 213 -12.69 -8.94 13.11
C ALA A 213 -13.95 -8.81 12.22
N GLN A 214 -14.05 -7.71 11.47
CA GLN A 214 -15.12 -7.47 10.51
C GLN A 214 -14.61 -7.67 9.07
N GLY A 215 -15.27 -8.54 8.30
CA GLY A 215 -14.89 -8.85 6.92
C GLY A 215 -13.59 -9.67 6.74
N GLY A 216 -12.80 -9.90 7.79
CA GLY A 216 -11.52 -10.60 7.65
C GLY A 216 -10.43 -9.73 7.02
N GLN A 217 -9.46 -10.39 6.40
CA GLN A 217 -8.33 -9.73 5.75
C GLN A 217 -8.79 -9.02 4.47
N ARG A 218 -8.12 -7.92 4.10
CA ARG A 218 -8.24 -7.37 2.74
C ARG A 218 -7.53 -8.30 1.76
N VAL A 219 -8.08 -8.50 0.57
CA VAL A 219 -7.55 -9.48 -0.40
C VAL A 219 -7.00 -8.84 -1.67
N ALA A 220 -7.56 -7.69 -2.04
CA ALA A 220 -7.20 -6.96 -3.24
C ALA A 220 -7.64 -5.51 -3.13
N THR A 221 -7.01 -4.66 -3.94
CA THR A 221 -7.30 -3.24 -4.04
C THR A 221 -7.49 -2.85 -5.50
N LEU A 222 -8.41 -1.92 -5.74
CA LEU A 222 -8.53 -1.17 -6.98
C LEU A 222 -8.35 0.32 -6.70
N VAL A 223 -7.32 0.93 -7.27
CA VAL A 223 -7.08 2.38 -7.24
C VAL A 223 -7.48 2.93 -8.61
N ILE A 224 -8.49 3.78 -8.64
CA ILE A 224 -9.00 4.43 -9.86
C ILE A 224 -8.53 5.88 -9.85
N TYR A 225 -7.96 6.34 -10.97
CA TYR A 225 -7.51 7.72 -11.13
C TYR A 225 -8.65 8.60 -11.65
N LEU A 226 -8.99 9.66 -10.91
CA LEU A 226 -10.11 10.55 -11.25
C LEU A 226 -9.69 11.72 -12.14
N ASN A 227 -8.39 11.96 -12.31
CA ASN A 227 -7.86 12.96 -13.23
C ASN A 227 -6.51 12.52 -13.79
N ASP A 228 -6.09 13.16 -14.88
CA ASP A 228 -4.72 13.06 -15.38
C ASP A 228 -3.78 13.86 -14.47
N VAL A 229 -2.61 13.30 -14.19
CA VAL A 229 -1.54 13.99 -13.47
C VAL A 229 -0.42 14.31 -14.48
N PRO A 230 -0.09 15.59 -14.71
CA PRO A 230 0.93 15.96 -15.70
C PRO A 230 2.33 15.40 -15.40
N GLU A 231 2.75 15.40 -14.14
CA GLU A 231 4.08 14.95 -13.73
C GLU A 231 4.08 14.40 -12.29
N GLY A 232 4.72 13.25 -12.09
CA GLY A 232 4.75 12.53 -10.81
C GLY A 232 3.40 11.86 -10.48
N GLY A 233 3.18 11.57 -9.20
CA GLY A 233 1.91 11.02 -8.73
C GLY A 233 1.64 9.57 -9.14
N GLU A 234 2.64 8.81 -9.60
CA GLU A 234 2.49 7.40 -9.95
C GLU A 234 2.06 6.56 -8.73
N THR A 235 1.35 5.46 -8.98
CA THR A 235 1.28 4.37 -8.01
C THR A 235 2.52 3.49 -8.20
N ILE A 236 3.42 3.47 -7.22
CA ILE A 236 4.70 2.76 -7.30
C ILE A 236 4.63 1.43 -6.54
N PHE A 237 5.32 0.41 -7.06
CA PHE A 237 5.53 -0.90 -6.44
C PHE A 237 7.04 -1.15 -6.38
N PRO A 238 7.75 -0.64 -5.34
CA PRO A 238 9.21 -0.63 -5.30
C PRO A 238 9.85 -2.01 -5.40
N GLU A 239 9.32 -3.00 -4.68
CA GLU A 239 9.85 -4.37 -4.70
C GLU A 239 9.67 -5.05 -6.06
N ALA A 240 8.57 -4.75 -6.75
CA ALA A 240 8.31 -5.22 -8.10
C ALA A 240 9.03 -4.39 -9.18
N ARG A 241 9.58 -3.23 -8.82
CA ARG A 241 10.16 -2.22 -9.74
C ARG A 241 9.18 -1.78 -10.83
N LEU A 242 7.92 -1.58 -10.45
CA LEU A 242 6.85 -1.12 -11.33
C LEU A 242 6.31 0.22 -10.88
N SER A 243 5.81 1.01 -11.83
CA SER A 243 5.02 2.21 -11.56
C SER A 243 3.86 2.29 -12.55
N VAL A 244 2.74 2.86 -12.11
CA VAL A 244 1.56 3.09 -12.92
C VAL A 244 1.23 4.58 -12.89
N ALA A 245 1.28 5.22 -14.06
CA ALA A 245 0.93 6.62 -14.23
C ALA A 245 -0.58 6.84 -14.03
N ALA A 246 -0.93 7.98 -13.42
CA ALA A 246 -2.31 8.35 -13.22
C ALA A 246 -2.94 8.87 -14.53
N LYS A 247 -3.85 8.07 -15.10
CA LYS A 247 -4.63 8.41 -16.28
C LYS A 247 -6.10 8.41 -15.92
N GLN A 248 -6.81 9.52 -16.17
CA GLN A 248 -8.21 9.68 -15.83
C GLN A 248 -9.07 8.50 -16.32
N GLY A 249 -9.92 7.97 -15.43
CA GLY A 249 -10.80 6.84 -15.72
C GLY A 249 -10.09 5.48 -15.76
N GLY A 250 -8.75 5.47 -15.79
CA GLY A 250 -7.93 4.28 -15.66
C GLY A 250 -7.81 3.83 -14.20
N ALA A 251 -7.34 2.60 -14.00
CA ALA A 251 -7.17 2.03 -12.68
C ALA A 251 -6.03 1.03 -12.63
N VAL A 252 -5.49 0.83 -11.42
CA VAL A 252 -4.60 -0.29 -11.10
C VAL A 252 -5.28 -1.19 -10.08
N TYR A 253 -5.41 -2.46 -10.44
CA TYR A 253 -5.80 -3.55 -9.56
C TYR A 253 -4.55 -4.30 -9.11
N PHE A 254 -4.50 -4.70 -7.85
CA PHE A 254 -3.49 -5.63 -7.37
C PHE A 254 -4.07 -6.51 -6.27
N ARG A 255 -3.70 -7.79 -6.29
CA ARG A 255 -4.16 -8.81 -5.35
C ARG A 255 -3.00 -9.29 -4.51
N TYR A 256 -3.24 -9.41 -3.21
CA TYR A 256 -2.19 -9.73 -2.23
C TYR A 256 -2.57 -10.85 -1.29
N MET A 257 -3.74 -11.47 -1.42
CA MET A 257 -4.07 -12.69 -0.69
C MET A 257 -4.47 -13.82 -1.65
N ASN A 258 -3.73 -14.94 -1.59
CA ASN A 258 -4.08 -16.14 -2.35
C ASN A 258 -5.11 -17.01 -1.60
N GLY A 259 -5.59 -18.08 -2.24
CA GLY A 259 -6.55 -19.04 -1.67
C GLY A 259 -6.01 -19.82 -0.46
N SER A 260 -4.69 -19.85 -0.26
CA SER A 260 -4.04 -20.40 0.94
C SER A 260 -3.83 -19.36 2.04
N ARG A 261 -4.39 -18.15 1.89
CA ARG A 261 -4.28 -17.02 2.82
C ARG A 261 -2.84 -16.54 3.05
N GLN A 262 -1.94 -16.80 2.12
CA GLN A 262 -0.62 -16.18 2.11
C GLN A 262 -0.75 -14.72 1.64
N LEU A 263 0.17 -13.87 2.08
CA LEU A 263 0.22 -12.45 1.71
C LEU A 263 1.40 -12.20 0.77
N ASP A 264 1.18 -11.48 -0.33
CA ASP A 264 2.24 -11.19 -1.32
C ASP A 264 3.08 -9.98 -0.88
N PRO A 265 4.37 -10.13 -0.54
CA PRO A 265 5.22 -9.00 -0.18
C PRO A 265 5.54 -8.08 -1.37
N LEU A 266 5.38 -8.54 -2.62
CA LEU A 266 5.66 -7.73 -3.81
C LEU A 266 4.59 -6.67 -4.09
N THR A 267 3.47 -6.67 -3.36
CA THR A 267 2.44 -5.63 -3.44
C THR A 267 2.67 -4.46 -2.50
N LEU A 268 3.86 -4.35 -1.89
CA LEU A 268 4.28 -3.12 -1.21
C LEU A 268 4.15 -1.98 -2.22
N HIS A 269 3.37 -0.96 -1.90
CA HIS A 269 3.05 0.09 -2.86
C HIS A 269 2.89 1.45 -2.20
N GLY A 270 3.06 2.52 -2.97
CA GLY A 270 2.93 3.89 -2.51
C GLY A 270 2.46 4.83 -3.62
N GLY A 271 2.22 6.09 -3.26
CA GLY A 271 2.00 7.17 -4.21
C GLY A 271 3.26 8.03 -4.29
N ALA A 272 3.90 8.07 -5.46
CA ALA A 272 5.01 8.98 -5.70
C ALA A 272 4.55 10.45 -5.53
N PRO A 273 5.48 11.37 -5.18
CA PRO A 273 5.15 12.79 -5.06
C PRO A 273 4.52 13.35 -6.33
N VAL A 274 3.46 14.14 -6.19
CA VAL A 274 2.93 14.94 -7.31
C VAL A 274 3.89 16.10 -7.57
N LEU A 275 4.46 16.15 -8.78
CA LEU A 275 5.42 17.19 -9.18
C LEU A 275 4.72 18.36 -9.89
N SER A 276 3.62 18.09 -10.59
CA SER A 276 2.81 19.11 -11.25
C SER A 276 1.32 18.78 -11.20
N GLY A 277 0.48 19.80 -10.96
CA GLY A 277 -0.98 19.66 -10.83
C GLY A 277 -1.44 19.12 -9.48
N GLU A 278 -2.49 18.30 -9.50
CA GLU A 278 -3.02 17.59 -8.34
C GLU A 278 -3.42 16.17 -8.74
N LYS A 279 -3.48 15.25 -7.78
CA LYS A 279 -3.92 13.86 -8.00
C LYS A 279 -5.16 13.57 -7.19
N TRP A 280 -6.19 13.08 -7.86
CA TRP A 280 -7.41 12.55 -7.27
C TRP A 280 -7.51 11.06 -7.55
N ILE A 281 -7.72 10.26 -6.50
CA ILE A 281 -7.96 8.82 -6.63
C ILE A 281 -9.18 8.39 -5.85
N MET A 282 -9.80 7.31 -6.32
CA MET A 282 -10.81 6.55 -5.61
C MET A 282 -10.29 5.15 -5.38
N THR A 283 -10.27 4.73 -4.12
CA THR A 283 -9.77 3.43 -3.69
C THR A 283 -10.92 2.56 -3.22
N LYS A 284 -10.94 1.32 -3.70
CA LYS A 284 -11.82 0.25 -3.21
C LYS A 284 -10.96 -0.88 -2.66
N TRP A 285 -11.19 -1.23 -1.39
CA TRP A 285 -10.64 -2.44 -0.78
C TRP A 285 -11.69 -3.54 -0.74
N MET A 286 -11.29 -4.77 -1.09
CA MET A 286 -12.12 -5.95 -0.98
C MET A 286 -11.67 -6.83 0.19
N ARG A 287 -12.62 -7.35 0.95
CA ARG A 287 -12.43 -8.20 2.12
C ARG A 287 -12.65 -9.68 1.80
N GLU A 288 -12.07 -10.55 2.62
CA GLU A 288 -12.25 -12.00 2.52
C GLU A 288 -13.72 -12.41 2.70
N ARG A 289 -14.44 -11.73 3.62
CA ARG A 289 -15.85 -11.98 3.96
C ARG A 289 -16.65 -10.68 3.84
N ALA A 290 -17.97 -10.79 3.94
CA ALA A 290 -18.87 -9.64 4.00
C ALA A 290 -18.42 -8.64 5.09
N TYR A 291 -18.44 -7.36 4.72
CA TYR A 291 -17.97 -6.23 5.54
C TYR A 291 -19.11 -5.24 5.73
N GLY A 292 -19.22 -4.63 6.92
CA GLY A 292 -20.38 -3.81 7.30
C GLY A 292 -21.34 -4.54 8.21
#